data_AF-A0A7X3R5P7-F1
#
_entry.id   AF-A0A7X3R5P7-F1
#
_cell.length_a   1.000
_cell.length_b   1.000
_cell.length_c   1.000
_cell.angle_alpha   90.00
_cell.angle_beta   90.00
_cell.angle_gamma   90.00
#
_symmetry.space_group_name_H-M   'P 1'
#
loop_
_entity.id
_entity.type
_entity.pdbx_description
1 polymer ?
#
loop_
_entity_poly.entity_id
_entity_poly.type
_entity_poly.pdbx_seq_one_letter_code
_entity_poly.pdbx_strand_id
1 'polypeptide(L)'
;MVVLEAHGRGVDVGGGEDDVVDGEGAHTCDGRARGARPLAGSSRGRQDQGVNEEIFREIKGALDREEPVVLATVARTRGSTPRKTGAKMVVRSDGSFFGTIGGGCGEAEVWQEAMEVLEDGSPRIVTVDLTEPTDGEDKICGGVMDVFVERLS
;
A
#
# COMPACT_ATOMS: atom_id res chain seq x y z
N MET A 1 -20.05 -53.94 -37.39
CA MET A 1 -20.37 -53.83 -35.96
C MET A 1 -19.05 -53.98 -35.21
N VAL A 2 -18.44 -52.86 -34.83
CA VAL A 2 -17.11 -52.79 -34.19
C VAL A 2 -17.33 -52.31 -32.76
N VAL A 3 -16.72 -53.02 -31.81
CA VAL A 3 -16.64 -52.66 -30.38
C VAL A 3 -15.53 -51.62 -30.23
N LEU A 4 -15.78 -50.51 -29.53
CA LEU A 4 -14.73 -49.65 -28.97
C LEU A 4 -15.22 -49.02 -27.66
N GLU A 5 -14.38 -49.18 -26.63
CA GLU A 5 -14.49 -48.65 -25.28
C GLU A 5 -14.30 -47.12 -25.23
N ALA A 6 -14.88 -46.49 -24.22
CA ALA A 6 -14.44 -45.17 -23.75
C ALA A 6 -14.20 -45.24 -22.24
N HIS A 7 -12.92 -45.26 -21.86
CA HIS A 7 -12.45 -44.99 -20.50
C HIS A 7 -12.70 -43.51 -20.14
N GLY A 8 -13.23 -43.27 -18.94
CA GLY A 8 -13.34 -41.94 -18.34
C GLY A 8 -13.38 -42.06 -16.82
N ARG A 9 -12.27 -41.71 -16.18
CA ARG A 9 -11.93 -41.88 -14.76
C ARG A 9 -12.86 -41.09 -13.82
N GLY A 10 -13.29 -41.73 -12.74
CA GLY A 10 -13.83 -41.05 -11.57
C GLY A 10 -12.73 -40.29 -10.82
N VAL A 11 -13.09 -39.14 -10.26
CA VAL A 11 -12.28 -38.46 -9.25
C VAL A 11 -13.10 -38.43 -7.96
N ASP A 12 -12.51 -39.07 -6.97
CA ASP A 12 -12.92 -39.19 -5.59
C ASP A 12 -12.86 -37.81 -4.90
N VAL A 13 -13.88 -37.49 -4.11
CA VAL A 13 -13.91 -36.32 -3.21
C VAL A 13 -14.22 -36.80 -1.79
N GLY A 14 -13.21 -37.35 -1.12
CA GLY A 14 -13.09 -37.36 0.35
C GLY A 14 -11.94 -36.42 0.73
N GLY A 15 -12.13 -35.40 1.59
CA GLY A 15 -12.12 -35.54 3.06
C GLY A 15 -10.65 -35.73 3.49
N GLY A 16 -9.92 -34.71 3.95
CA GLY A 16 -10.20 -33.88 5.12
C GLY A 16 -9.26 -34.34 6.23
N GLU A 17 -8.07 -33.73 6.30
CA GLU A 17 -7.13 -33.85 7.42
C GLU A 17 -6.48 -32.49 7.63
N ASP A 18 -6.28 -32.18 8.91
CA ASP A 18 -6.01 -30.88 9.50
C ASP A 18 -4.63 -30.31 9.13
N ASP A 19 -4.61 -29.12 8.52
CA ASP A 19 -3.41 -28.26 8.48
C ASP A 19 -3.65 -27.04 9.37
N VAL A 20 -3.42 -27.23 10.67
CA VAL A 20 -3.02 -26.14 11.56
C VAL A 20 -1.64 -25.70 11.09
N VAL A 21 -1.60 -24.71 10.21
CA VAL A 21 -0.35 -24.03 9.88
C VAL A 21 -0.07 -23.05 11.02
N ASP A 22 0.78 -23.45 11.96
CA ASP A 22 1.52 -22.54 12.82
C ASP A 22 2.42 -21.67 11.93
N GLY A 23 1.84 -20.57 11.44
CA GLY A 23 2.53 -19.54 10.69
C GLY A 23 3.23 -18.58 11.64
N GLU A 24 4.36 -19.01 12.22
CA GLU A 24 5.41 -18.10 12.68
C GLU A 24 6.03 -17.40 11.47
N GLY A 25 5.26 -16.51 10.83
CA GLY A 25 5.73 -15.59 9.81
C GLY A 25 6.18 -14.31 10.50
N ALA A 26 7.39 -14.30 11.05
CA ALA A 26 8.03 -13.08 11.50
C ALA A 26 7.93 -12.04 10.37
N HIS A 27 7.09 -11.02 10.59
CA HIS A 27 6.86 -9.90 9.68
C HIS A 27 8.11 -9.02 9.69
N THR A 28 9.15 -9.45 8.98
CA THR A 28 10.41 -8.71 8.97
C THR A 28 10.28 -7.54 8.01
N CYS A 29 10.14 -6.36 8.60
CA CYS A 29 10.42 -5.07 8.00
C CYS A 29 11.92 -4.94 7.66
N ASP A 30 12.46 -5.82 6.81
CA ASP A 30 13.87 -5.84 6.40
C ASP A 30 14.24 -4.70 5.43
N GLY A 31 13.69 -3.50 5.66
CA GLY A 31 14.15 -2.25 5.05
C GLY A 31 14.10 -2.20 3.52
N ARG A 32 13.47 -3.16 2.86
CA ARG A 32 13.34 -3.22 1.42
C ARG A 32 11.91 -3.55 1.07
N ALA A 33 11.07 -2.51 0.98
CA ALA A 33 9.82 -2.61 0.23
C ALA A 33 10.17 -3.13 -1.18
N ARG A 34 10.05 -4.45 -1.41
CA ARG A 34 10.40 -5.08 -2.67
C ARG A 34 9.34 -4.69 -3.69
N GLY A 35 9.47 -3.51 -4.29
CA GLY A 35 8.55 -3.03 -5.33
C GLY A 35 8.32 -1.51 -5.33
N ALA A 36 8.53 -0.82 -4.21
CA ALA A 36 8.23 0.60 -4.11
C ALA A 36 9.35 1.44 -4.76
N ARG A 37 9.10 1.95 -5.98
CA ARG A 37 10.01 2.87 -6.67
C ARG A 37 9.50 4.32 -6.54
N PRO A 38 10.24 5.20 -5.84
CA PRO A 38 9.91 6.63 -5.84
C PRO A 38 10.01 7.20 -7.26
N LEU A 39 9.03 8.00 -7.66
CA LEU A 39 9.14 8.83 -8.86
C LEU A 39 10.18 9.93 -8.63
N ALA A 40 11.06 10.18 -9.60
CA ALA A 40 12.13 11.17 -9.47
C ALA A 40 11.55 12.60 -9.41
N GLY A 41 11.69 13.29 -8.26
CA GLY A 41 11.26 14.68 -8.04
C GLY A 41 12.42 15.66 -7.83
N SER A 42 12.27 16.89 -8.34
CA SER A 42 13.34 17.90 -8.46
C SER A 42 13.70 18.64 -7.15
N SER A 43 14.99 18.92 -6.97
CA SER A 43 15.54 19.52 -5.75
C SER A 43 15.26 21.03 -5.59
N ARG A 44 15.02 21.43 -4.32
CA ARG A 44 15.25 22.75 -3.66
C ARG A 44 14.03 23.66 -3.43
N GLY A 45 13.55 23.64 -2.19
CA GLY A 45 13.48 24.87 -1.38
C GLY A 45 12.22 25.75 -1.42
N ARG A 46 11.01 25.18 -1.27
CA ARG A 46 9.76 25.83 -0.77
C ARG A 46 8.70 24.73 -0.53
N GLN A 47 8.83 23.99 0.57
CA GLN A 47 8.68 22.52 0.52
C GLN A 47 7.26 21.89 0.64
N ASP A 48 6.16 22.65 0.76
CA ASP A 48 4.81 22.04 0.89
C ASP A 48 3.88 22.38 -0.28
N GLN A 49 3.82 23.66 -0.70
CA GLN A 49 2.97 24.07 -1.82
C GLN A 49 3.39 23.42 -3.15
N GLY A 50 4.69 23.30 -3.42
CA GLY A 50 5.18 22.69 -4.66
C GLY A 50 4.96 21.19 -4.74
N VAL A 51 5.00 20.48 -3.61
CA VAL A 51 4.82 19.01 -3.57
C VAL A 51 3.37 18.64 -3.84
N ASN A 52 2.42 19.38 -3.27
CA ASN A 52 0.99 19.14 -3.53
C ASN A 52 0.64 19.45 -4.99
N GLU A 53 1.16 20.53 -5.57
CA GLU A 53 1.00 20.81 -7.01
C GLU A 53 1.52 19.68 -7.89
N GLU A 54 2.67 19.09 -7.53
CA GLU A 54 3.25 17.97 -8.25
C GLU A 54 2.41 16.69 -8.08
N ILE A 55 1.92 16.38 -6.88
CA ILE A 55 0.97 15.27 -6.65
C ILE A 55 -0.28 15.40 -7.51
N PHE A 56 -0.91 16.58 -7.54
CA PHE A 56 -2.11 16.78 -8.35
C PHE A 56 -1.80 16.75 -9.85
N ARG A 57 -0.60 17.16 -10.26
CA ARG A 57 -0.14 17.02 -11.64
C ARG A 57 0.01 15.55 -12.03
N GLU A 58 0.58 14.73 -11.16
CA GLU A 58 0.73 13.28 -11.36
C GLU A 58 -0.63 12.59 -11.47
N ILE A 59 -1.56 12.92 -10.57
CA ILE A 59 -2.94 12.43 -10.61
C ILE A 59 -3.59 12.83 -11.93
N LYS A 60 -3.56 14.12 -12.28
CA LYS A 60 -4.16 14.61 -13.53
C LYS A 60 -3.58 13.86 -14.74
N GLY A 61 -2.26 13.70 -14.79
CA GLY A 61 -1.61 13.00 -15.90
C GLY A 61 -2.06 11.56 -16.04
N ALA A 62 -2.25 10.84 -14.94
CA ALA A 62 -2.77 9.47 -14.96
C ALA A 62 -4.25 9.43 -15.40
N LEU A 63 -5.09 10.30 -14.86
CA LEU A 63 -6.50 10.38 -15.23
C LEU A 63 -6.70 10.77 -16.71
N ASP A 64 -5.87 11.66 -17.25
CA ASP A 64 -5.87 12.01 -18.68
C ASP A 64 -5.56 10.78 -19.58
N ARG A 65 -4.92 9.74 -19.04
CA ARG A 65 -4.61 8.46 -19.70
C ARG A 65 -5.57 7.33 -19.33
N GLU A 66 -6.65 7.63 -18.60
CA GLU A 66 -7.60 6.63 -18.08
C GLU A 66 -6.92 5.58 -17.19
N GLU A 67 -5.81 5.95 -16.55
CA GLU A 67 -5.06 5.10 -15.63
C GLU A 67 -5.50 5.38 -14.19
N PRO A 68 -6.07 4.40 -13.47
CA PRO A 68 -6.43 4.60 -12.08
C PRO A 68 -5.19 4.77 -11.20
N VAL A 69 -5.32 5.63 -10.20
CA VAL A 69 -4.31 5.88 -9.16
C VAL A 69 -4.98 5.86 -7.79
N VAL A 70 -4.18 5.71 -6.74
CA VAL A 70 -4.65 5.88 -5.36
C VAL A 70 -3.99 7.08 -4.73
N LEU A 71 -4.78 7.90 -4.04
CA LEU A 71 -4.32 8.98 -3.22
C LEU A 71 -4.41 8.57 -1.74
N ALA A 72 -3.26 8.53 -1.08
CA ALA A 72 -3.16 8.43 0.37
C ALA A 72 -2.96 9.83 0.96
N THR A 73 -3.80 10.23 1.91
CA THR A 73 -3.73 11.53 2.60
C THR A 73 -3.72 11.32 4.11
N VAL A 74 -2.74 11.90 4.82
CA VAL A 74 -2.78 11.97 6.29
C VAL A 74 -3.97 12.82 6.70
N ALA A 75 -5.04 12.18 7.15
CA ALA A 75 -6.30 12.83 7.51
C ALA A 75 -6.27 13.35 8.95
N ARG A 76 -5.53 12.65 9.82
CA ARG A 76 -5.40 13.01 11.23
C ARG A 76 -4.07 12.55 11.79
N THR A 77 -3.53 13.32 12.74
CA THR A 77 -2.35 12.95 13.52
C THR A 77 -2.62 13.14 15.01
N ARG A 78 -2.11 12.25 15.85
CA ARG A 78 -2.11 12.34 17.32
C ARG A 78 -0.69 12.10 17.82
N GLY A 79 -0.24 12.86 18.81
CA GLY A 79 1.14 12.78 19.29
C GLY A 79 2.16 13.34 18.30
N SER A 80 3.38 12.81 18.33
CA SER A 80 4.44 13.21 17.42
C SER A 80 4.48 12.29 16.18
N THR A 81 4.37 12.88 15.00
CA THR A 81 4.29 12.14 13.73
C THR A 81 5.27 12.77 12.74
N PRO A 82 5.90 11.97 11.84
CA PRO A 82 6.91 12.45 10.90
C PRO A 82 6.34 13.44 9.88
N ARG A 83 5.05 13.31 9.55
CA ARG A 83 4.28 14.25 8.75
C ARG A 83 3.06 14.76 9.51
N LYS A 84 2.57 15.91 9.07
CA LYS A 84 1.33 16.52 9.57
C LYS A 84 0.16 16.16 8.67
N THR A 85 -1.05 16.37 9.21
CA THR A 85 -2.28 16.34 8.42
C THR A 85 -2.12 17.10 7.10
N GLY A 86 -2.60 16.50 6.02
CA GLY A 86 -2.50 17.05 4.67
C GLY A 86 -1.33 16.53 3.85
N ALA A 87 -0.35 15.84 4.46
CA ALA A 87 0.67 15.13 3.70
C ALA A 87 0.04 14.05 2.82
N LYS A 88 0.58 13.89 1.61
CA LYS A 88 0.00 13.07 0.56
C LYS A 88 1.04 12.17 -0.09
N MET A 89 0.57 11.03 -0.57
CA MET A 89 1.29 10.10 -1.42
C MET A 89 0.33 9.61 -2.50
N VAL A 90 0.75 9.65 -3.76
CA VAL A 90 0.01 9.03 -4.88
C VAL A 90 0.69 7.73 -5.26
N VAL A 91 -0.08 6.66 -5.43
CA VAL A 91 0.37 5.33 -5.83
C VAL A 91 -0.26 4.98 -7.18
N ARG A 92 0.55 4.51 -8.12
CA ARG A 92 0.11 4.09 -9.45
C ARG A 92 -0.06 2.57 -9.52
N SER A 93 -0.79 2.11 -10.53
CA SER A 93 -1.03 0.68 -10.78
C SER A 93 0.24 -0.15 -11.02
N ASP A 94 1.33 0.47 -11.46
CA ASP A 94 2.64 -0.18 -11.61
C ASP A 94 3.44 -0.27 -10.28
N GLY A 95 2.85 0.17 -9.18
CA GLY A 95 3.46 0.19 -7.85
C GLY A 95 4.41 1.37 -7.60
N SER A 96 4.66 2.23 -8.60
CA SER A 96 5.43 3.46 -8.39
C SER A 96 4.62 4.49 -7.62
N PHE A 97 5.31 5.36 -6.87
CA PHE A 97 4.65 6.35 -6.01
C PHE A 97 5.40 7.68 -5.94
N PHE A 98 4.66 8.76 -5.65
CA PHE A 98 5.20 10.10 -5.44
C PHE A 98 4.60 10.76 -4.20
N GLY A 99 5.39 11.58 -3.52
CA GLY A 99 5.05 12.09 -2.19
C GLY A 99 5.41 11.09 -1.08
N THR A 100 5.08 11.45 0.15
CA THR A 100 5.39 10.64 1.34
C THR A 100 4.46 11.02 2.48
N ILE A 101 4.04 10.03 3.25
CA ILE A 101 3.25 10.22 4.47
C ILE A 101 4.09 10.10 5.75
N GLY A 102 5.39 9.78 5.64
CA GLY A 102 6.26 9.64 6.80
C GLY A 102 7.47 8.75 6.62
N GLY A 103 7.51 7.92 5.57
CA GLY A 103 8.54 6.89 5.38
C GLY A 103 8.40 5.70 6.33
N GLY A 104 9.35 4.75 6.23
CA GLY A 104 9.46 3.58 7.12
C GLY A 104 8.33 2.56 6.95
N CYS A 105 8.17 1.70 7.97
CA CYS A 105 7.21 0.60 7.95
C CYS A 105 5.76 1.05 7.72
N GLY A 106 5.36 2.16 8.34
CA GLY A 106 4.01 2.69 8.19
C GLY A 106 3.69 3.20 6.78
N GLU A 107 4.69 3.69 6.04
CA GLU A 107 4.50 4.04 4.62
C GLU A 107 4.35 2.79 3.75
N ALA A 108 5.08 1.70 4.07
CA ALA A 108 4.95 0.43 3.36
C ALA A 108 3.57 -0.22 3.57
N GLU A 109 3.03 -0.15 4.80
CA GLU A 109 1.68 -0.61 5.14
C GLU A 109 0.63 0.16 4.32
N VAL A 110 0.70 1.49 4.31
CA VAL A 110 -0.22 2.32 3.53
C VAL A 110 -0.07 2.07 2.02
N TRP A 111 1.14 1.82 1.53
CA TRP A 111 1.35 1.46 0.12
C TRP A 111 0.69 0.13 -0.22
N GLN A 112 0.77 -0.87 0.65
CA GLN A 112 0.12 -2.17 0.44
C GLN A 112 -1.40 -2.03 0.40
N GLU A 113 -1.97 -1.32 1.37
CA GLU A 113 -3.39 -0.98 1.41
C GLU A 113 -3.83 -0.20 0.15
N ALA A 114 -2.97 0.69 -0.36
CA ALA A 114 -3.23 1.40 -1.60
C ALA A 114 -3.30 0.48 -2.83
N MET A 115 -2.49 -0.58 -2.89
CA MET A 115 -2.58 -1.59 -3.96
C MET A 115 -3.90 -2.35 -3.89
N GLU A 116 -4.38 -2.68 -2.71
CA GLU A 116 -5.70 -3.30 -2.55
C GLU A 116 -6.85 -2.35 -2.95
N VAL A 117 -6.77 -1.06 -2.58
CA VAL A 117 -7.76 -0.04 -3.00
C VAL A 117 -7.75 0.16 -4.52
N LEU A 118 -6.60 0.03 -5.17
CA LEU A 118 -6.52 0.04 -6.63
C LEU A 118 -7.35 -1.09 -7.25
N GLU A 119 -7.30 -2.28 -6.65
CA GLU A 119 -8.01 -3.47 -7.15
C GLU A 119 -9.52 -3.40 -6.87
N ASP A 120 -9.93 -3.13 -5.62
CA ASP A 120 -11.33 -3.22 -5.19
C ASP A 120 -12.11 -1.89 -5.32
N GLY A 121 -11.42 -0.75 -5.44
CA GLY A 121 -12.01 0.59 -5.52
C GLY A 121 -12.67 1.09 -4.24
N SER A 122 -12.51 0.39 -3.11
CA SER A 122 -13.16 0.69 -1.83
C SER A 122 -12.27 1.57 -0.95
N PRO A 123 -12.65 2.83 -0.65
CA PRO A 123 -11.83 3.72 0.14
C PRO A 123 -11.77 3.27 1.61
N ARG A 124 -10.62 3.49 2.26
CA ARG A 124 -10.36 3.03 3.64
C ARG A 124 -9.54 4.02 4.45
N ILE A 125 -9.58 3.86 5.78
CA ILE A 125 -8.69 4.57 6.72
C ILE A 125 -7.68 3.57 7.26
N VAL A 126 -6.41 3.82 7.01
CA VAL A 126 -5.28 3.03 7.54
C VAL A 126 -4.74 3.76 8.77
N THR A 127 -4.65 3.05 9.91
CA THR A 127 -4.14 3.63 11.16
C THR A 127 -2.69 3.20 11.35
N VAL A 128 -1.76 4.13 11.16
CA VAL A 128 -0.34 3.88 11.37
C VAL A 128 0.04 4.26 12.80
N ASP A 129 0.37 3.25 13.60
CA ASP A 129 0.84 3.43 14.97
C ASP A 129 2.38 3.44 15.03
N LEU A 130 2.94 4.59 15.44
CA LEU A 130 4.37 4.79 15.62
C LEU A 130 4.81 4.75 17.09
N THR A 131 3.94 4.33 18.00
CA THR A 131 4.23 4.21 19.43
C THR A 131 4.90 2.88 19.78
N GLU A 132 4.61 1.82 19.04
CA GLU A 132 5.19 0.50 19.27
C GLU A 132 6.55 0.35 18.58
N PRO A 133 7.59 -0.12 19.30
CA PRO A 133 8.88 -0.43 18.71
C PRO A 133 8.73 -1.59 17.72
N THR A 134 9.19 -1.40 16.50
CA THR A 134 9.36 -2.47 15.51
C THR A 134 10.75 -3.06 15.62
N ASP A 135 10.89 -4.36 15.40
CA ASP A 135 12.16 -5.08 15.49
C ASP A 135 13.22 -4.44 14.57
N GLY A 136 14.14 -3.67 15.15
CA GLY A 136 15.28 -3.07 14.45
C GLY A 136 15.16 -1.60 14.04
N GLU A 137 14.03 -0.92 14.29
CA GLU A 137 13.91 0.52 14.08
C GLU A 137 13.29 1.21 15.30
N ASP A 138 14.05 2.12 15.93
CA ASP A 138 13.52 3.05 16.92
C ASP A 138 12.54 4.00 16.20
N LYS A 139 11.23 3.74 16.33
CA LYS A 139 10.22 4.72 15.95
C LYS A 139 10.32 5.90 16.93
N ILE A 140 11.16 6.88 16.62
CA ILE A 140 11.38 8.09 17.45
C ILE A 140 10.08 8.90 17.57
N CYS A 141 9.13 8.70 16.65
CA CYS A 141 7.98 9.58 16.50
C CYS A 141 6.90 9.39 17.59
N GLY A 142 6.60 8.20 18.11
CA GLY A 142 5.73 8.06 19.30
C GLY A 142 4.30 8.60 19.15
N GLY A 143 3.75 8.63 17.93
CA GLY A 143 2.40 9.12 17.65
C GLY A 143 1.66 8.23 16.66
N VAL A 144 0.42 8.57 16.38
CA VAL A 144 -0.49 7.79 15.52
C VAL A 144 -1.03 8.68 14.41
N MET A 145 -1.13 8.14 13.20
CA MET A 145 -1.76 8.85 12.08
C MET A 145 -2.82 8.00 11.39
N ASP A 146 -3.95 8.64 11.10
CA ASP A 146 -5.04 8.07 10.31
C ASP A 146 -4.84 8.55 8.87
N VAL A 147 -4.64 7.63 7.94
CA VAL A 147 -4.39 7.90 6.52
C VAL A 147 -5.60 7.47 5.71
N PHE A 148 -6.22 8.43 5.02
CA PHE A 148 -7.32 8.15 4.10
C PHE A 148 -6.76 7.73 2.75
N VAL A 149 -7.20 6.58 2.26
CA VAL A 149 -6.74 5.95 1.02
C VAL A 149 -7.93 5.79 0.10
N GLU A 150 -7.87 6.43 -1.06
CA GLU A 150 -8.96 6.44 -2.05
C GLU A 150 -8.45 6.23 -3.48
N ARG A 151 -9.20 5.47 -4.27
CA ARG A 151 -8.96 5.31 -5.71
C ARG A 151 -9.54 6.48 -6.47
N LEU A 152 -8.76 6.99 -7.42
CA LEU A 152 -9.15 7.99 -8.41
C LEU A 152 -9.05 7.34 -9.79
N SER A 153 -10.08 7.47 -10.61
CA SER A 153 -10.16 6.92 -11.96
C SER A 153 -11.07 7.75 -12.85
#